data_AF-A0A0S4LI19-F1
#
_entry.id   AF-A0A0S4LI19-F1
#
_cell.length_a   1.000
_cell.length_b   1.000
_cell.length_c   1.000
_cell.angle_alpha   90.00
_cell.angle_beta   90.00
_cell.angle_gamma   90.00
#
_symmetry.space_group_name_H-M   'P 1'
#
loop_
_entity.id
_entity.type
_entity.pdbx_description
1 polymer ?
#
loop_
_entity_poly.entity_id
_entity_poly.type
_entity_poly.pdbx_seq_one_letter_code
_entity_poly.pdbx_strand_id
1 'polypeptide(L)'
;MMREASGRVWRRASLVVIMAGVIASMSHVAWGLDTQDITVEWTESGKKLAMERVANWKTKGEMIVVPAGEFLMGSDKKTDRLAYRGEIPQRRVYLDAFAIDKYEVTNLHYLKFILATGRNPQLDWRYDGGNFQEAMAHHPIMHVTWHDADAYCKWAGQRLPTEAEWEKAARGEDGRMNPWGSQSAGLSRANFGRTGLSGPVRDRPERSLMYPPIIAVDKYENSVSPYGLYQTMGNVAEWVSDWYDQGYYKTAPDRNPQGPATGTQKAFRGGGWMDSTTTMRVAMRNGTDPNTKINWLGFRCAKSVTEEPSSVRTSQVHYVTSSVESAR
;
A
#
# COMPACT_ATOMS: atom_id res chain seq x y z
N MET A 1 -12.89 -13.51 -96.21
CA MET A 1 -11.97 -14.41 -96.94
C MET A 1 -10.56 -13.88 -96.72
N MET A 2 -9.75 -14.59 -95.91
CA MET A 2 -8.28 -14.46 -95.73
C MET A 2 -7.76 -13.11 -95.18
N ARG A 3 -6.84 -13.01 -94.21
CA ARG A 3 -5.95 -13.96 -93.49
C ARG A 3 -5.32 -13.20 -92.30
N GLU A 4 -5.25 -13.85 -91.12
CA GLU A 4 -4.04 -14.20 -90.34
C GLU A 4 -3.23 -13.04 -89.73
N ALA A 5 -2.62 -13.11 -88.54
CA ALA A 5 -2.72 -13.97 -87.37
C ALA A 5 -1.75 -13.34 -86.34
N SER A 6 -2.25 -12.79 -85.23
CA SER A 6 -1.41 -12.33 -84.11
C SER A 6 -1.43 -13.37 -83.00
N GLY A 7 -0.57 -14.37 -83.10
CA GLY A 7 -0.43 -15.45 -82.12
C GLY A 7 0.80 -15.26 -81.24
N ARG A 8 0.65 -14.53 -80.13
CA ARG A 8 1.68 -14.40 -79.09
C ARG A 8 1.71 -15.69 -78.26
N VAL A 9 2.90 -16.24 -78.11
CA VAL A 9 3.24 -17.51 -77.45
C VAL A 9 2.69 -17.58 -76.03
N TRP A 10 2.05 -18.72 -75.73
CA TRP A 10 1.55 -19.14 -74.43
C TRP A 10 2.58 -20.01 -73.70
N ARG A 11 2.58 -19.95 -72.36
CA ARG A 11 3.03 -20.95 -71.35
C ARG A 11 4.55 -21.01 -71.10
N ARG A 12 5.07 -21.14 -69.86
CA ARG A 12 4.51 -21.50 -68.54
C ARG A 12 5.61 -21.28 -67.49
N ALA A 13 5.25 -20.82 -66.28
CA ALA A 13 5.72 -21.27 -64.96
C ALA A 13 5.25 -20.22 -63.94
N SER A 14 4.07 -20.35 -63.33
CA SER A 14 3.68 -21.28 -62.25
C SER A 14 4.36 -20.99 -60.90
N LEU A 15 3.51 -20.80 -59.89
CA LEU A 15 3.77 -20.94 -58.45
C LEU A 15 4.67 -19.88 -57.81
N VAL A 16 4.04 -18.82 -57.27
CA VAL A 16 4.10 -18.38 -55.85
C VAL A 16 3.05 -17.25 -55.73
N VAL A 17 2.45 -17.06 -54.55
CA VAL A 17 1.46 -16.01 -54.20
C VAL A 17 -0.02 -16.40 -54.41
N ILE A 18 -0.45 -17.51 -53.80
CA ILE A 18 -1.80 -17.61 -53.22
C ILE A 18 -1.63 -18.01 -51.76
N MET A 19 -1.36 -17.02 -50.91
CA MET A 19 -1.54 -17.05 -49.44
C MET A 19 -1.16 -15.66 -48.88
N ALA A 20 -1.82 -14.62 -49.39
CA ALA A 20 -1.72 -13.26 -48.84
C ALA A 20 -3.12 -12.60 -48.76
N GLY A 21 -4.19 -13.40 -48.74
CA GLY A 21 -5.55 -12.91 -48.95
C GLY A 21 -6.58 -13.25 -47.87
N VAL A 22 -6.18 -13.79 -46.70
CA VAL A 22 -7.13 -14.12 -45.60
C VAL A 22 -6.59 -13.78 -44.19
N ILE A 23 -5.63 -12.85 -44.07
CA ILE A 23 -5.31 -12.24 -42.77
C ILE A 23 -5.58 -10.73 -42.86
N ALA A 24 -6.80 -10.37 -43.24
CA ALA A 24 -7.24 -8.98 -43.29
C ALA A 24 -8.72 -8.80 -42.91
N SER A 25 -9.28 -9.74 -42.14
CA SER A 25 -10.70 -9.65 -41.73
C SER A 25 -10.99 -10.27 -40.37
N MET A 26 -10.05 -10.20 -39.42
CA MET A 26 -10.36 -10.30 -37.98
C MET A 26 -9.37 -9.49 -37.12
N SER A 27 -8.88 -8.36 -37.64
CA SER A 27 -8.41 -7.25 -36.79
C SER A 27 -9.62 -6.53 -36.19
N HIS A 28 -10.52 -7.28 -35.54
CA HIS A 28 -11.23 -6.72 -34.42
C HIS A 28 -10.19 -6.57 -33.34
N VAL A 29 -9.70 -5.34 -33.23
CA VAL A 29 -8.93 -4.86 -32.11
C VAL A 29 -9.72 -5.22 -30.86
N ALA A 30 -9.35 -6.33 -30.22
CA ALA A 30 -9.61 -6.52 -28.82
C ALA A 30 -8.73 -5.48 -28.12
N TRP A 31 -9.19 -4.23 -28.11
CA TRP A 31 -8.88 -3.34 -27.02
C TRP A 31 -9.32 -4.13 -25.80
N GLY A 32 -8.39 -4.78 -25.10
CA GLY A 32 -8.66 -5.16 -23.73
C GLY A 32 -9.14 -3.87 -23.09
N LEU A 33 -10.41 -3.83 -22.67
CA LEU A 33 -10.94 -2.71 -21.93
C LEU A 33 -9.96 -2.46 -20.80
N ASP A 34 -9.19 -1.38 -20.89
CA ASP A 34 -8.32 -1.00 -19.81
C ASP A 34 -9.25 -0.71 -18.64
N THR A 35 -9.21 -1.56 -17.62
CA THR A 35 -10.06 -1.40 -16.43
C THR A 35 -9.79 -0.07 -15.72
N GLN A 36 -8.70 0.62 -16.06
CA GLN A 36 -8.40 1.95 -15.55
C GLN A 36 -9.36 3.04 -16.04
N ASP A 37 -10.07 2.83 -17.16
CA ASP A 37 -11.04 3.80 -17.70
C ASP A 37 -12.44 3.66 -17.09
N ILE A 38 -12.66 2.62 -16.26
CA ILE A 38 -13.95 2.40 -15.62
C ILE A 38 -14.11 3.41 -14.47
N THR A 39 -15.03 4.34 -14.66
CA THR A 39 -15.48 5.25 -13.61
C THR A 39 -16.77 4.69 -13.00
N VAL A 40 -16.79 4.61 -11.67
CA VAL A 40 -18.02 4.29 -10.92
C VAL A 40 -18.67 5.62 -10.59
N GLU A 41 -19.95 5.76 -10.88
CA GLU A 41 -20.73 6.96 -10.55
C GLU A 41 -21.66 6.67 -9.38
N TRP A 42 -21.97 7.71 -8.61
CA TRP A 42 -22.98 7.64 -7.58
C TRP A 42 -24.37 7.51 -8.19
N THR A 43 -25.19 6.60 -7.67
CA THR A 43 -26.64 6.77 -7.79
C THR A 43 -27.15 7.70 -6.69
N GLU A 44 -28.29 8.36 -6.89
CA GLU A 44 -28.90 9.22 -5.86
C GLU A 44 -29.17 8.45 -4.56
N SER A 45 -29.72 7.24 -4.67
CA SER A 45 -29.97 6.37 -3.52
C SER A 45 -28.66 5.91 -2.86
N GLY A 46 -27.64 5.59 -3.65
CA GLY A 46 -26.34 5.15 -3.15
C GLY A 46 -25.59 6.26 -2.42
N LYS A 47 -25.62 7.48 -2.94
CA LYS A 47 -25.05 8.66 -2.28
C LYS A 47 -25.77 8.98 -0.97
N LYS A 48 -27.10 8.86 -0.93
CA LYS A 48 -27.88 9.00 0.31
C LYS A 48 -27.46 7.97 1.36
N LEU A 49 -27.39 6.69 0.97
CA LEU A 49 -26.95 5.62 1.87
C LEU A 49 -25.51 5.84 2.36
N ALA A 50 -24.61 6.30 1.48
CA ALA A 50 -23.24 6.63 1.84
C ALA A 50 -23.16 7.71 2.93
N MET A 51 -23.97 8.77 2.81
CA MET A 51 -24.08 9.82 3.84
C MET A 51 -24.62 9.27 5.16
N GLU A 52 -25.63 8.39 5.12
CA GLU A 52 -26.16 7.72 6.30
C GLU A 52 -25.10 6.82 6.98
N ARG A 53 -24.31 6.07 6.21
CA ARG A 53 -23.19 5.25 6.73
C ARG A 53 -22.13 6.12 7.40
N VAL A 54 -21.75 7.24 6.79
CA VAL A 54 -20.78 8.18 7.39
C VAL A 54 -21.30 8.78 8.69
N ALA A 55 -22.60 9.06 8.79
CA ALA A 55 -23.22 9.59 10.01
C ALA A 55 -23.31 8.56 11.14
N ASN A 56 -23.59 7.30 10.82
CA ASN A 56 -23.92 6.27 11.80
C ASN A 56 -22.73 5.36 12.17
N TRP A 57 -21.75 5.20 11.29
CA TRP A 57 -20.65 4.26 11.50
C TRP A 57 -19.43 4.96 12.10
N LYS A 58 -18.82 4.30 13.08
CA LYS A 58 -17.61 4.79 13.76
C LYS A 58 -16.36 4.43 12.97
N THR A 59 -15.48 5.38 12.76
CA THR A 59 -14.17 5.16 12.16
C THR A 59 -13.14 4.64 13.19
N LYS A 60 -12.18 3.83 12.74
CA LYS A 60 -11.04 3.37 13.56
C LYS A 60 -9.80 4.23 13.30
N GLY A 61 -9.84 5.48 13.76
CA GLY A 61 -8.74 6.44 13.57
C GLY A 61 -7.99 6.66 14.88
N GLU A 62 -6.72 6.28 14.92
CA GLU A 62 -5.81 6.52 16.04
C GLU A 62 -4.40 6.76 15.46
N MET A 63 -3.74 7.82 15.90
CA MET A 63 -2.32 8.03 15.62
C MET A 63 -1.50 7.69 16.85
N ILE A 64 -0.31 7.18 16.62
CA ILE A 64 0.67 6.88 17.66
C ILE A 64 1.92 7.71 17.44
N VAL A 65 2.53 8.15 18.53
CA VAL A 65 3.76 8.96 18.48
C VAL A 65 4.96 8.02 18.49
N VAL A 66 5.78 8.12 17.45
CA VAL A 66 7.10 7.50 17.39
C VAL A 66 8.10 8.52 17.93
N PRO A 67 8.86 8.19 18.99
CA PRO A 67 9.79 9.12 19.61
C PRO A 67 10.94 9.47 18.67
N ALA A 68 11.52 10.65 18.88
CA ALA A 68 12.75 11.05 18.22
C ALA A 68 13.88 10.08 18.59
N GLY A 69 14.82 9.88 17.67
CA GLY A 69 16.00 9.06 17.93
C GLY A 69 16.48 8.29 16.71
N GLU A 70 17.60 7.60 16.90
CA GLU A 70 18.24 6.79 15.88
C GLU A 70 17.55 5.44 15.69
N PHE A 71 17.60 4.91 14.47
CA PHE A 71 17.26 3.53 14.17
C PHE A 71 18.15 2.98 13.04
N LEU A 72 18.21 1.66 12.91
CA LEU A 72 18.85 1.01 11.77
C LEU A 72 17.88 0.92 10.59
N MET A 73 18.14 1.73 9.56
CA MET A 73 17.40 1.76 8.30
C MET A 73 18.07 0.85 7.26
N GLY A 74 17.28 0.08 6.51
CA GLY A 74 17.76 -0.84 5.48
C GLY A 74 18.22 -2.20 6.02
N SER A 75 18.93 -2.94 5.16
CA SER A 75 19.35 -4.32 5.39
C SER A 75 20.85 -4.52 5.15
N ASP A 76 21.43 -5.45 5.92
CA ASP A 76 22.79 -5.94 5.71
C ASP A 76 22.70 -7.37 5.14
N LYS A 77 23.37 -7.62 4.01
CA LYS A 77 23.42 -8.96 3.39
C LYS A 77 24.02 -10.05 4.29
N LYS A 78 24.78 -9.68 5.31
CA LYS A 78 25.33 -10.63 6.29
C LYS A 78 24.23 -11.21 7.17
N THR A 79 23.22 -10.42 7.52
CA THR A 79 22.11 -10.80 8.41
C THR A 79 20.84 -11.14 7.64
N ASP A 80 20.60 -10.46 6.53
CA ASP A 80 19.48 -10.69 5.60
C ASP A 80 20.00 -11.08 4.21
N ARG A 81 20.09 -12.39 3.97
CA ARG A 81 20.57 -12.93 2.68
C ARG A 81 19.62 -12.63 1.51
N LEU A 82 18.36 -12.29 1.79
CA LEU A 82 17.34 -11.97 0.79
C LEU A 82 17.28 -10.46 0.48
N ALA A 83 18.10 -9.64 1.14
CA ALA A 83 18.17 -8.20 0.92
C ALA A 83 18.42 -7.85 -0.54
N TYR A 84 17.50 -7.09 -1.13
CA TYR A 84 17.64 -6.52 -2.46
C TYR A 84 18.61 -5.35 -2.45
N ARG A 85 19.13 -5.01 -3.64
CA ARG A 85 20.11 -3.93 -3.81
C ARG A 85 19.61 -2.58 -3.31
N GLY A 86 18.30 -2.32 -3.40
CA GLY A 86 17.70 -1.07 -2.95
C GLY A 86 17.71 -0.89 -1.43
N GLU A 87 17.85 -1.98 -0.67
CA GLU A 87 17.77 -1.96 0.79
C GLU A 87 19.14 -1.72 1.44
N ILE A 88 20.20 -1.63 0.64
CA ILE A 88 21.60 -1.64 1.08
C ILE A 88 22.25 -0.29 0.72
N PRO A 89 23.07 0.30 1.59
CA PRO A 89 23.53 -0.23 2.88
C PRO A 89 22.53 -0.05 4.02
N GLN A 90 22.61 -0.93 5.02
CA GLN A 90 22.05 -0.62 6.34
C GLN A 90 22.84 0.53 6.97
N ARG A 91 22.12 1.49 7.57
CA ARG A 91 22.69 2.75 8.08
C ARG A 91 21.93 3.22 9.31
N ARG A 92 22.61 3.98 10.17
CA ARG A 92 21.96 4.69 11.29
C ARG A 92 21.30 5.94 10.75
N VAL A 93 20.01 6.11 11.05
CA VAL A 93 19.25 7.29 10.67
C VAL A 93 18.58 7.85 11.91
N TYR A 94 18.74 9.15 12.13
CA TYR A 94 18.02 9.89 13.15
C TYR A 94 16.72 10.45 12.56
N LEU A 95 15.62 10.24 13.27
CA LEU A 95 14.34 10.89 12.98
C LEU A 95 13.92 11.76 14.17
N ASP A 96 13.37 12.94 13.88
CA ASP A 96 12.60 13.71 14.86
C ASP A 96 11.32 12.94 15.25
N ALA A 97 10.66 13.34 16.35
CA ALA A 97 9.42 12.72 16.76
C ALA A 97 8.31 13.03 15.74
N PHE A 98 7.49 12.03 15.45
CA PHE A 98 6.36 12.16 14.53
C PHE A 98 5.20 11.29 15.01
N ALA A 99 3.99 11.63 14.60
CA ALA A 99 2.83 10.79 14.76
C ALA A 99 2.56 10.04 13.45
N ILE A 100 2.13 8.79 13.54
CA ILE A 100 1.73 7.98 12.38
C ILE A 100 0.45 7.22 12.68
N ASP A 101 -0.40 7.04 11.67
CA ASP A 101 -1.63 6.28 11.84
C ASP A 101 -1.31 4.84 12.27
N LYS A 102 -2.02 4.38 13.30
CA LYS A 102 -1.93 3.02 13.85
C LYS A 102 -2.36 1.98 12.82
N TYR A 103 -3.35 2.32 12.00
CA TYR A 103 -3.98 1.49 10.99
C TYR A 103 -3.82 2.10 9.60
N GLU A 104 -3.92 1.29 8.56
CA GLU A 104 -4.09 1.77 7.19
C GLU A 104 -5.40 2.60 7.07
N VAL A 105 -5.45 3.56 6.15
CA VAL A 105 -6.68 4.31 5.87
C VAL A 105 -7.76 3.34 5.38
N THR A 106 -8.92 3.36 6.02
CA THR A 106 -9.99 2.39 5.73
C THR A 106 -10.98 2.92 4.68
N ASN A 107 -11.77 2.02 4.09
CA ASN A 107 -12.87 2.42 3.18
C ASN A 107 -13.82 3.46 3.81
N LEU A 108 -14.18 3.30 5.09
CA LEU A 108 -15.05 4.27 5.77
C LEU A 108 -14.39 5.65 5.95
N HIS A 109 -13.09 5.69 6.23
CA HIS A 109 -12.35 6.95 6.27
C HIS A 109 -12.33 7.63 4.89
N TYR A 110 -12.00 6.87 3.87
CA TYR A 110 -11.93 7.38 2.51
C TYR A 110 -13.31 7.79 1.96
N LEU A 111 -14.38 7.12 2.39
CA LEU A 111 -15.76 7.50 2.06
C LEU A 111 -16.09 8.93 2.54
N LYS A 112 -15.67 9.28 3.76
CA LYS A 112 -15.82 10.64 4.29
C LYS A 112 -15.13 11.66 3.40
N PHE A 113 -13.90 11.36 2.98
CA PHE A 113 -13.12 12.22 2.10
C PHE A 113 -13.78 12.44 0.74
N ILE A 114 -14.22 11.37 0.06
CA ILE A 114 -14.77 11.51 -1.29
C ILE A 114 -16.14 12.20 -1.29
N LEU A 115 -16.97 11.98 -0.26
CA LEU A 115 -18.23 12.71 -0.11
C LEU A 115 -17.98 14.19 0.16
N ALA A 116 -17.04 14.52 1.04
CA ALA A 116 -16.69 15.91 1.38
C ALA A 116 -16.08 16.68 0.20
N THR A 117 -15.40 15.99 -0.71
CA THR A 117 -14.72 16.59 -1.87
C THR A 117 -15.47 16.43 -3.19
N GLY A 118 -16.66 15.82 -3.18
CA GLY A 118 -17.46 15.60 -4.38
C GLY A 118 -16.84 14.63 -5.39
N ARG A 119 -15.98 13.71 -4.93
CA ARG A 119 -15.33 12.70 -5.78
C ARG A 119 -16.24 11.50 -6.03
N ASN A 120 -15.96 10.82 -7.14
CA ASN A 120 -16.62 9.56 -7.50
C ASN A 120 -16.18 8.39 -6.60
N PRO A 121 -17.04 7.37 -6.44
CA PRO A 121 -16.69 6.11 -5.77
C PRO A 121 -15.44 5.43 -6.32
N GLN A 122 -14.89 4.51 -5.52
CA GLN A 122 -13.80 3.65 -5.98
C GLN A 122 -14.27 2.55 -6.93
N LEU A 123 -13.35 2.06 -7.75
CA LEU A 123 -13.61 1.04 -8.78
C LEU A 123 -14.20 -0.27 -8.21
N ASP A 124 -13.85 -0.61 -6.98
CA ASP A 124 -14.29 -1.81 -6.26
C ASP A 124 -15.58 -1.60 -5.45
N TRP A 125 -16.11 -0.38 -5.40
CA TRP A 125 -17.34 -0.04 -4.68
C TRP A 125 -18.57 -0.23 -5.57
N ARG A 126 -18.82 -1.49 -5.95
CA ARG A 126 -19.87 -1.89 -6.90
C ARG A 126 -21.21 -2.27 -6.26
N TYR A 127 -21.38 -2.02 -4.96
CA TYR A 127 -22.58 -2.37 -4.20
C TYR A 127 -23.42 -1.12 -3.96
N ASP A 128 -24.73 -1.28 -3.75
CA ASP A 128 -25.66 -0.23 -3.33
C ASP A 128 -25.44 1.16 -4.01
N GLY A 129 -25.22 1.17 -5.33
CA GLY A 129 -25.08 2.41 -6.11
C GLY A 129 -23.81 3.23 -5.89
N GLY A 130 -22.66 2.57 -5.73
CA GLY A 130 -21.35 3.23 -5.56
C GLY A 130 -20.73 3.03 -4.17
N ASN A 131 -21.20 2.05 -3.42
CA ASN A 131 -20.77 1.73 -2.06
C ASN A 131 -19.99 0.40 -2.00
N PHE A 132 -19.33 0.18 -0.87
CA PHE A 132 -18.71 -1.10 -0.51
C PHE A 132 -19.63 -1.93 0.40
N GLN A 133 -19.36 -3.22 0.53
CA GLN A 133 -20.08 -4.10 1.45
C GLN A 133 -19.86 -3.69 2.92
N GLU A 134 -20.84 -3.84 3.79
CA GLU A 134 -20.74 -3.34 5.17
C GLU A 134 -19.55 -3.92 5.96
N ALA A 135 -19.25 -5.20 5.75
CA ALA A 135 -18.10 -5.89 6.35
C ALA A 135 -16.74 -5.24 6.01
N MET A 136 -16.70 -4.42 4.96
CA MET A 136 -15.49 -3.79 4.42
C MET A 136 -15.20 -2.39 4.96
N ALA A 137 -16.05 -1.85 5.83
CA ALA A 137 -15.88 -0.50 6.39
C ALA A 137 -14.50 -0.25 7.02
N HIS A 138 -13.94 -1.30 7.63
CA HIS A 138 -12.64 -1.29 8.30
C HIS A 138 -11.53 -2.02 7.54
N HIS A 139 -11.74 -2.34 6.27
CA HIS A 139 -10.68 -2.86 5.40
C HIS A 139 -9.90 -1.69 4.82
N PRO A 140 -8.60 -1.86 4.49
CA PRO A 140 -7.82 -0.79 3.90
C PRO A 140 -8.39 -0.37 2.55
N ILE A 141 -8.27 0.91 2.24
CA ILE A 141 -8.53 1.44 0.92
C ILE A 141 -7.46 0.94 -0.06
N MET A 142 -7.86 0.68 -1.31
CA MET A 142 -6.98 0.25 -2.41
C MET A 142 -7.32 1.03 -3.68
N HIS A 143 -6.62 0.76 -4.79
CA HIS A 143 -6.83 1.42 -6.08
C HIS A 143 -6.68 2.95 -6.04
N VAL A 144 -5.91 3.44 -5.08
CA VAL A 144 -5.60 4.86 -4.94
C VAL A 144 -4.24 5.17 -5.55
N THR A 145 -4.18 6.27 -6.30
CA THR A 145 -2.89 6.80 -6.77
C THR A 145 -2.12 7.42 -5.62
N TRP A 146 -0.83 7.70 -5.82
CA TRP A 146 -0.06 8.46 -4.82
C TRP A 146 -0.68 9.85 -4.58
N HIS A 147 -1.21 10.48 -5.64
CA HIS A 147 -1.87 11.78 -5.56
C HIS A 147 -3.17 11.74 -4.76
N ASP A 148 -3.93 10.65 -4.86
CA ASP A 148 -5.14 10.44 -4.06
C ASP A 148 -4.81 10.27 -2.58
N ALA A 149 -3.77 9.49 -2.28
CA ALA A 149 -3.28 9.28 -0.92
C ALA A 149 -2.78 10.59 -0.28
N ASP A 150 -1.97 11.36 -1.00
CA ASP A 150 -1.48 12.67 -0.56
C ASP A 150 -2.64 13.68 -0.38
N ALA A 151 -3.60 13.73 -1.31
CA ALA A 151 -4.77 14.59 -1.20
C ALA A 151 -5.65 14.24 0.02
N TYR A 152 -5.85 12.94 0.29
CA TYR A 152 -6.55 12.50 1.49
C TYR A 152 -5.81 12.95 2.75
N CYS A 153 -4.50 12.67 2.86
CA CYS A 153 -3.76 13.01 4.07
C CYS A 153 -3.78 14.53 4.32
N LYS A 154 -3.63 15.34 3.27
CA LYS A 154 -3.76 16.81 3.36
C LYS A 154 -5.16 17.25 3.83
N TRP A 155 -6.22 16.66 3.27
CA TRP A 155 -7.60 16.91 3.70
C TRP A 155 -7.83 16.55 5.17
N ALA A 156 -7.20 15.48 5.65
CA ALA A 156 -7.23 15.05 7.05
C ALA A 156 -6.32 15.89 7.98
N GLY A 157 -5.63 16.92 7.47
CA GLY A 157 -4.68 17.73 8.25
C GLY A 157 -3.39 16.99 8.63
N GLN A 158 -3.00 16.03 7.80
CA GLN A 158 -1.86 15.13 7.93
C GLN A 158 -1.00 15.21 6.64
N ARG A 159 -0.03 14.29 6.50
CA ARG A 159 0.79 14.07 5.31
C ARG A 159 1.07 12.58 5.13
N LEU A 160 1.66 12.17 4.02
CA LEU A 160 2.24 10.83 3.94
C LEU A 160 3.49 10.73 4.84
N PRO A 161 3.77 9.55 5.43
CA PRO A 161 5.06 9.31 6.09
C PRO A 161 6.20 9.31 5.07
N THR A 162 7.38 9.68 5.51
CA THR A 162 8.60 9.37 4.74
C THR A 162 8.89 7.87 4.75
N GLU A 163 9.69 7.40 3.80
CA GLU A 163 10.15 6.01 3.77
C GLU A 163 10.86 5.62 5.07
N ALA A 164 11.64 6.55 5.64
CA ALA A 164 12.36 6.34 6.90
C ALA A 164 11.43 6.30 8.10
N GLU A 165 10.47 7.23 8.20
CA GLU A 165 9.45 7.24 9.26
C GLU A 165 8.64 5.95 9.25
N TRP A 166 8.20 5.50 8.07
CA TRP A 166 7.47 4.26 7.92
C TRP A 166 8.29 3.06 8.42
N GLU A 167 9.56 2.97 8.04
CA GLU A 167 10.40 1.84 8.43
C GLU A 167 10.68 1.83 9.93
N LYS A 168 11.02 2.98 10.53
CA LYS A 168 11.21 3.10 11.98
C LYS A 168 9.93 2.68 12.71
N ALA A 169 8.79 3.20 12.29
CA ALA A 169 7.50 2.87 12.88
C ALA A 169 7.20 1.35 12.81
N ALA A 170 7.53 0.71 11.68
CA ALA A 170 7.27 -0.71 11.47
C ALA A 170 8.22 -1.65 12.22
N ARG A 171 9.52 -1.32 12.36
CA ARG A 171 10.52 -2.24 12.96
C ARG A 171 11.11 -1.81 14.29
N GLY A 172 10.96 -0.56 14.71
CA GLY A 172 11.70 -0.04 15.86
C GLY A 172 13.16 0.26 15.53
N GLU A 173 14.01 0.19 16.55
CA GLU A 173 15.38 0.73 16.50
C GLU A 173 16.45 -0.32 16.18
N ASP A 174 16.15 -1.59 16.47
CA ASP A 174 17.10 -2.70 16.53
C ASP A 174 17.39 -3.38 15.19
N GLY A 175 16.77 -2.93 14.10
CA GLY A 175 16.97 -3.54 12.78
C GLY A 175 16.39 -4.95 12.65
N ARG A 176 15.35 -5.32 13.40
CA ARG A 176 14.62 -6.59 13.22
C ARG A 176 14.04 -6.74 11.81
N MET A 177 13.86 -7.99 11.37
CA MET A 177 13.38 -8.31 10.02
C MET A 177 11.88 -8.02 9.84
N ASN A 178 11.09 -8.37 10.84
CA ASN A 178 9.63 -8.22 10.90
C ASN A 178 9.23 -7.39 12.12
N PRO A 179 8.04 -6.76 12.15
CA PRO A 179 7.58 -5.95 13.28
C PRO A 179 7.61 -6.73 14.61
N TRP A 180 7.25 -8.00 14.54
CA TRP A 180 7.22 -8.95 15.67
C TRP A 180 8.55 -9.69 15.93
N GLY A 181 9.63 -9.37 15.21
CA GLY A 181 10.95 -9.97 15.41
C GLY A 181 11.47 -10.74 14.18
N SER A 182 12.12 -11.89 14.41
CA SER A 182 12.78 -12.68 13.36
C SER A 182 12.01 -13.94 12.95
N GLN A 183 10.90 -14.27 13.63
CA GLN A 183 10.11 -15.44 13.30
C GLN A 183 9.33 -15.23 12.00
N SER A 184 9.11 -16.33 11.26
CA SER A 184 8.24 -16.33 10.08
C SER A 184 6.82 -15.86 10.45
N ALA A 185 6.16 -15.17 9.52
CA ALA A 185 4.80 -14.69 9.69
C ALA A 185 3.79 -15.83 9.94
N GLY A 186 4.05 -17.02 9.38
CA GLY A 186 3.08 -18.11 9.38
C GLY A 186 1.73 -17.69 8.77
N LEU A 187 0.65 -18.32 9.20
CA LEU A 187 -0.72 -18.01 8.73
C LEU A 187 -1.42 -16.91 9.55
N SER A 188 -0.76 -16.39 10.59
CA SER A 188 -1.42 -15.64 11.67
C SER A 188 -0.74 -14.33 12.06
N ARG A 189 0.22 -13.83 11.29
CA ARG A 189 0.89 -12.54 11.57
C ARG A 189 0.88 -11.55 10.41
N ALA A 190 0.56 -11.98 9.20
CA ALA A 190 0.46 -11.11 8.04
C ALA A 190 -0.45 -11.73 7.00
N ASN A 191 -1.11 -10.89 6.21
CA ASN A 191 -1.96 -11.33 5.12
C ASN A 191 -1.22 -11.17 3.79
N PHE A 192 -0.65 -12.24 3.26
CA PHE A 192 0.11 -12.25 2.01
C PHE A 192 -0.02 -13.61 1.32
N GLY A 193 0.50 -13.71 0.10
CA GLY A 193 0.59 -14.96 -0.65
C GLY A 193 -0.74 -15.56 -1.09
N ARG A 194 -1.79 -14.75 -1.29
CA ARG A 194 -3.14 -15.26 -1.57
C ARG A 194 -3.45 -15.48 -3.05
N THR A 195 -2.47 -15.34 -3.93
CA THR A 195 -2.62 -15.58 -5.38
C THR A 195 -2.62 -17.07 -5.74
N GLY A 196 -2.40 -17.97 -4.78
CA GLY A 196 -2.18 -19.39 -5.06
C GLY A 196 -0.86 -19.68 -5.81
N LEU A 197 -0.07 -18.64 -6.12
CA LEU A 197 1.25 -18.75 -6.74
C LEU A 197 2.38 -18.86 -5.70
N SER A 198 2.07 -18.52 -4.45
CA SER A 198 2.99 -18.45 -3.32
C SER A 198 2.83 -19.70 -2.44
N GLY A 199 3.55 -20.76 -2.80
CA GLY A 199 3.57 -22.06 -2.09
C GLY A 199 4.00 -23.19 -3.04
N PRO A 200 4.41 -24.38 -2.52
CA PRO A 200 4.59 -25.56 -3.36
C PRO A 200 3.33 -25.82 -4.18
N VAL A 201 3.49 -26.18 -5.47
CA VAL A 201 2.40 -26.36 -6.45
C VAL A 201 1.27 -27.28 -5.94
N ARG A 202 1.55 -28.15 -4.97
CA ARG A 202 0.60 -29.11 -4.38
C ARG A 202 -0.47 -28.48 -3.46
N ASP A 203 -0.22 -27.29 -2.91
CA ASP A 203 -1.12 -26.65 -1.95
C ASP A 203 -1.89 -25.47 -2.56
N ARG A 204 -2.14 -25.50 -3.87
CA ARG A 204 -2.90 -24.46 -4.59
C ARG A 204 -4.39 -24.79 -4.58
N PRO A 205 -5.22 -24.25 -3.66
CA PRO A 205 -6.64 -24.20 -3.93
C PRO A 205 -6.85 -23.23 -5.09
N GLU A 206 -7.46 -23.69 -6.18
CA GLU A 206 -8.07 -22.85 -7.21
C GLU A 206 -9.16 -21.99 -6.56
N ARG A 207 -8.77 -20.91 -5.89
CA ARG A 207 -9.72 -19.87 -5.50
C ARG A 207 -9.48 -18.70 -6.43
N SER A 208 -10.23 -18.69 -7.53
CA SER A 208 -10.60 -17.44 -8.18
C SER A 208 -11.37 -16.60 -7.16
N LEU A 209 -10.63 -15.79 -6.40
CA LEU A 209 -11.23 -14.91 -5.40
C LEU A 209 -11.91 -13.77 -6.15
N MET A 210 -13.24 -13.72 -6.06
CA MET A 210 -14.06 -12.67 -6.66
C MET A 210 -13.79 -11.28 -6.05
N TYR A 211 -13.11 -11.23 -4.90
CA TYR A 211 -12.67 -10.01 -4.23
C TYR A 211 -11.25 -10.18 -3.66
N PRO A 212 -10.39 -9.14 -3.68
CA PRO A 212 -9.08 -9.18 -3.03
C PRO A 212 -9.20 -9.67 -1.57
N PRO A 213 -8.47 -10.70 -1.15
CA PRO A 213 -8.56 -11.28 0.20
C PRO A 213 -7.89 -10.40 1.26
N ILE A 214 -8.11 -9.08 1.22
CA ILE A 214 -7.73 -8.15 2.28
C ILE A 214 -8.61 -8.36 3.51
N ILE A 215 -8.10 -7.94 4.65
CA ILE A 215 -8.74 -8.12 5.95
C ILE A 215 -8.86 -6.78 6.67
N ALA A 216 -9.66 -6.74 7.74
CA ALA A 216 -9.78 -5.57 8.58
C ALA A 216 -8.43 -5.14 9.15
N VAL A 217 -8.20 -3.83 9.19
CA VAL A 217 -6.92 -3.21 9.56
C VAL A 217 -6.43 -3.55 10.97
N ASP A 218 -7.32 -4.00 11.86
CA ASP A 218 -7.03 -4.34 13.25
C ASP A 218 -6.83 -5.85 13.50
N LYS A 219 -6.65 -6.64 12.45
CA LYS A 219 -6.32 -8.06 12.58
C LYS A 219 -4.86 -8.28 12.98
N TYR A 220 -4.60 -9.47 13.52
CA TYR A 220 -3.28 -9.95 13.97
C TYR A 220 -2.68 -9.10 15.10
N GLU A 221 -3.28 -9.13 16.29
CA GLU A 221 -2.76 -8.44 17.48
C GLU A 221 -1.36 -8.91 17.90
N ASN A 222 -0.98 -10.12 17.51
CA ASN A 222 0.35 -10.69 17.73
C ASN A 222 1.40 -10.20 16.72
N SER A 223 1.05 -9.36 15.75
CA SER A 223 1.94 -8.86 14.69
C SER A 223 2.15 -7.35 14.72
N VAL A 224 1.74 -6.71 15.81
CA VAL A 224 1.84 -5.28 16.01
C VAL A 224 3.31 -4.86 16.10
N SER A 225 3.64 -3.70 15.51
CA SER A 225 4.99 -3.14 15.56
C SER A 225 5.40 -2.76 17.00
N PRO A 226 6.70 -2.59 17.30
CA PRO A 226 7.12 -2.17 18.64
C PRO A 226 6.52 -0.84 19.11
N TYR A 227 6.03 0.01 18.19
CA TYR A 227 5.35 1.26 18.54
C TYR A 227 3.81 1.16 18.52
N GLY A 228 3.23 0.03 18.09
CA GLY A 228 1.79 -0.17 18.09
C GLY A 228 1.11 -0.21 16.72
N LEU A 229 1.86 -0.19 15.60
CA LEU A 229 1.26 -0.19 14.26
C LEU A 229 0.77 -1.59 13.88
N TYR A 230 -0.40 -1.65 13.26
CA TYR A 230 -0.97 -2.86 12.69
C TYR A 230 -0.72 -2.93 11.19
N GLN A 231 -0.68 -4.17 10.66
CA GLN A 231 -0.62 -4.46 9.22
C GLN A 231 0.50 -3.74 8.46
N THR A 232 1.64 -3.40 9.09
CA THR A 232 2.82 -2.88 8.36
C THR A 232 3.51 -3.93 7.50
N MET A 233 2.99 -5.16 7.47
CA MET A 233 3.43 -6.25 6.60
C MET A 233 2.21 -7.00 6.08
N GLY A 234 2.00 -6.94 4.77
CA GLY A 234 0.90 -7.61 4.08
C GLY A 234 -0.34 -6.72 4.06
N ASN A 235 -1.48 -7.34 3.76
CA ASN A 235 -2.75 -6.64 3.54
C ASN A 235 -2.65 -5.73 2.31
N VAL A 236 -2.20 -4.49 2.48
CA VAL A 236 -1.84 -3.61 1.36
C VAL A 236 -0.43 -3.09 1.54
N ALA A 237 0.30 -2.94 0.44
CA ALA A 237 1.45 -2.07 0.42
C ALA A 237 1.01 -0.61 0.65
N GLU A 238 1.93 0.23 1.10
CA GLU A 238 1.59 1.57 1.56
C GLU A 238 2.44 2.63 0.87
N TRP A 239 1.79 3.61 0.23
CA TRP A 239 2.45 4.80 -0.31
C TRP A 239 3.19 5.58 0.78
N VAL A 240 4.39 6.07 0.44
CA VAL A 240 5.16 7.02 1.25
C VAL A 240 5.45 8.29 0.45
N SER A 241 5.90 9.37 1.09
CA SER A 241 6.13 10.66 0.42
C SER A 241 7.26 10.62 -0.63
N ASP A 242 8.24 9.77 -0.41
CA ASP A 242 9.54 9.78 -1.07
C ASP A 242 9.44 9.39 -2.55
N TRP A 243 10.29 10.01 -3.37
CA TRP A 243 10.62 9.45 -4.68
C TRP A 243 11.45 8.17 -4.49
N TYR A 244 11.18 7.15 -5.30
CA TYR A 244 11.93 5.91 -5.27
C TYR A 244 13.21 6.03 -6.09
N ASP A 245 14.34 5.80 -5.42
CA ASP A 245 15.63 5.56 -6.04
C ASP A 245 16.32 4.39 -5.32
N GLN A 246 16.72 3.39 -6.11
CA GLN A 246 17.40 2.19 -5.64
C GLN A 246 18.76 2.52 -5.00
N GLY A 247 19.45 3.57 -5.47
CA GLY A 247 20.76 3.98 -4.97
C GLY A 247 20.72 4.95 -3.79
N TYR A 248 19.55 5.47 -3.42
CA TYR A 248 19.42 6.59 -2.48
C TYR A 248 20.09 6.33 -1.12
N TYR A 249 20.03 5.11 -0.59
CA TYR A 249 20.59 4.80 0.73
C TYR A 249 22.11 5.00 0.82
N LYS A 250 22.82 5.06 -0.31
CA LYS A 250 24.27 5.34 -0.36
C LYS A 250 24.63 6.80 -0.16
N THR A 251 23.70 7.71 -0.45
CA THR A 251 23.93 9.17 -0.46
C THR A 251 22.94 9.94 0.39
N ALA A 252 21.94 9.25 0.96
CA ALA A 252 20.91 9.85 1.80
C ALA A 252 21.53 10.54 3.04
N PRO A 253 20.94 11.65 3.51
CA PRO A 253 21.37 12.28 4.76
C PRO A 253 20.96 11.44 5.96
N ASP A 254 21.77 11.42 7.02
CA ASP A 254 21.50 10.59 8.20
C ASP A 254 20.43 11.17 9.14
N ARG A 255 19.99 12.42 8.93
CA ARG A 255 18.95 13.07 9.73
C ARG A 255 17.73 13.37 8.85
N ASN A 256 16.56 12.86 9.22
CA ASN A 256 15.27 13.08 8.54
C ASN A 256 15.32 12.98 7.00
N PRO A 257 15.83 11.88 6.41
CA PRO A 257 15.85 11.73 4.96
C PRO A 257 14.42 11.80 4.37
N GLN A 258 14.28 12.52 3.26
CA GLN A 258 13.00 12.80 2.58
C GLN A 258 12.91 12.14 1.19
N GLY A 259 13.87 11.28 0.86
CA GLY A 259 14.05 10.75 -0.49
C GLY A 259 14.81 11.72 -1.41
N PRO A 260 15.05 11.32 -2.67
CA PRO A 260 15.55 12.20 -3.72
C PRO A 260 14.56 13.35 -3.98
N ALA A 261 15.07 14.51 -4.42
CA ALA A 261 14.23 15.67 -4.74
C ALA A 261 13.29 15.42 -5.93
N THR A 262 13.70 14.59 -6.87
CA THR A 262 12.97 14.27 -8.11
C THR A 262 13.05 12.77 -8.40
N GLY A 263 12.05 12.23 -9.10
CA GLY A 263 12.06 10.85 -9.57
C GLY A 263 10.93 10.60 -10.56
N THR A 264 10.91 9.38 -11.11
CA THR A 264 9.83 8.91 -12.00
C THR A 264 8.82 8.03 -11.28
N GLN A 265 9.19 7.51 -10.10
CA GLN A 265 8.39 6.55 -9.34
C GLN A 265 8.30 6.99 -7.89
N LYS A 266 7.13 6.85 -7.27
CA LYS A 266 6.97 7.04 -5.83
C LYS A 266 7.22 5.74 -5.10
N ALA A 267 7.84 5.84 -3.92
CA ALA A 267 8.13 4.67 -3.11
C ALA A 267 6.88 4.16 -2.39
N PHE A 268 6.85 2.86 -2.12
CA PHE A 268 5.88 2.23 -1.24
C PHE A 268 6.53 1.09 -0.43
N ARG A 269 5.88 0.73 0.67
CA ARG A 269 6.45 -0.16 1.70
C ARG A 269 5.46 -1.24 2.14
N GLY A 270 5.92 -2.20 2.95
CA GLY A 270 5.07 -3.20 3.62
C GLY A 270 4.79 -4.48 2.83
N GLY A 271 4.51 -4.37 1.53
CA GLY A 271 4.07 -5.49 0.70
C GLY A 271 2.59 -5.81 0.90
N GLY A 272 1.91 -6.25 -0.15
CA GLY A 272 0.46 -6.47 -0.17
C GLY A 272 0.05 -7.94 -0.09
N TRP A 273 -1.26 -8.19 -0.12
CA TRP A 273 -1.81 -9.54 -0.04
C TRP A 273 -1.36 -10.48 -1.18
N MET A 274 -0.90 -9.92 -2.31
CA MET A 274 -0.37 -10.67 -3.46
C MET A 274 1.10 -11.08 -3.31
N ASP A 275 1.85 -10.45 -2.41
CA ASP A 275 3.29 -10.65 -2.26
C ASP A 275 3.65 -12.03 -1.68
N SER A 276 4.89 -12.45 -1.93
CA SER A 276 5.41 -13.75 -1.52
C SER A 276 6.25 -13.67 -0.24
N THR A 277 6.47 -14.80 0.44
CA THR A 277 7.25 -14.86 1.69
C THR A 277 8.63 -14.18 1.62
N THR A 278 9.30 -14.21 0.48
CA THR A 278 10.63 -13.62 0.30
C THR A 278 10.62 -12.09 0.14
N THR A 279 9.50 -11.55 -0.32
CA THR A 279 9.29 -10.10 -0.49
C THR A 279 8.66 -9.45 0.74
N MET A 280 8.10 -10.26 1.64
CA MET A 280 7.58 -9.81 2.93
C MET A 280 8.70 -9.55 3.95
N ARG A 281 9.36 -8.39 3.87
CA ARG A 281 10.37 -7.92 4.84
C ARG A 281 10.18 -6.42 5.08
N VAL A 282 10.34 -5.94 6.33
CA VAL A 282 10.11 -4.51 6.65
C VAL A 282 11.06 -3.59 5.90
N ALA A 283 12.28 -4.04 5.63
CA ALA A 283 13.25 -3.28 4.87
C ALA A 283 12.95 -3.25 3.35
N MET A 284 12.06 -4.10 2.80
CA MET A 284 11.85 -4.20 1.35
C MET A 284 11.19 -2.97 0.73
N ARG A 285 11.92 -2.32 -0.18
CA ARG A 285 11.52 -1.08 -0.85
C ARG A 285 11.11 -1.38 -2.29
N ASN A 286 10.06 -0.72 -2.74
CA ASN A 286 9.65 -0.73 -4.14
C ASN A 286 9.22 0.67 -4.56
N GLY A 287 9.10 0.88 -5.87
CA GLY A 287 8.50 2.07 -6.43
C GLY A 287 7.68 1.73 -7.66
N THR A 288 6.71 2.59 -7.95
CA THR A 288 5.92 2.53 -9.19
C THR A 288 5.47 3.94 -9.59
N ASP A 289 4.89 4.08 -10.79
CA ASP A 289 4.41 5.36 -11.30
C ASP A 289 3.35 5.95 -10.34
N PRO A 290 3.44 7.24 -9.95
CA PRO A 290 2.52 7.86 -9.01
C PRO A 290 1.04 7.83 -9.44
N ASN A 291 0.74 7.66 -10.73
CA ASN A 291 -0.61 7.58 -11.27
C ASN A 291 -1.18 6.15 -11.28
N THR A 292 -0.38 5.17 -10.90
CA THR A 292 -0.78 3.76 -10.92
C THR A 292 -1.79 3.47 -9.82
N LYS A 293 -2.87 2.76 -10.18
CA LYS A 293 -3.87 2.22 -9.26
C LYS A 293 -3.71 0.70 -9.18
N ILE A 294 -3.44 0.18 -7.98
CA ILE A 294 -3.21 -1.25 -7.75
C ILE A 294 -4.14 -1.77 -6.65
N ASN A 295 -4.67 -2.98 -6.84
CA ASN A 295 -5.62 -3.65 -5.95
C ASN A 295 -4.99 -4.27 -4.69
N TRP A 296 -3.75 -3.91 -4.37
CA TRP A 296 -3.02 -4.28 -3.15
C TRP A 296 -2.17 -3.12 -2.63
N LEU A 297 -2.42 -1.89 -3.10
CA LEU A 297 -1.69 -0.68 -2.72
C LEU A 297 -2.66 0.34 -2.15
N GLY A 298 -2.43 0.70 -0.89
CA GLY A 298 -3.14 1.71 -0.13
C GLY A 298 -2.14 2.65 0.54
N PHE A 299 -2.47 3.13 1.73
CA PHE A 299 -1.61 4.06 2.47
C PHE A 299 -2.07 4.22 3.92
N ARG A 300 -1.17 4.83 4.71
CA ARG A 300 -1.46 5.41 6.02
C ARG A 300 -0.89 6.82 6.08
N CYS A 301 -1.41 7.68 6.94
CA CYS A 301 -0.92 9.04 7.09
C CYS A 301 0.02 9.19 8.30
N ALA A 302 0.77 10.27 8.29
CA ALA A 302 1.66 10.72 9.36
C ALA A 302 1.52 12.22 9.59
N LYS A 303 2.06 12.70 10.69
CA LYS A 303 2.01 14.11 11.08
C LYS A 303 3.26 14.46 11.86
N SER A 304 3.87 15.59 11.52
CA SER A 304 4.99 16.11 12.30
C SER A 304 4.50 16.55 13.68
N VAL A 305 5.23 16.20 14.73
CA VAL A 305 4.93 16.67 16.09
C VAL A 305 5.75 17.92 16.32
N THR A 306 5.09 19.04 16.59
CA THR A 306 5.78 20.21 17.15
C THR A 306 6.07 19.90 18.60
N GLU A 307 7.34 19.84 19.00
CA GLU A 307 7.71 19.88 20.41
C GLU A 307 7.23 21.22 20.99
N GLU A 308 6.01 21.24 21.54
CA GLU A 308 5.73 22.13 22.66
C GLU A 308 6.62 21.61 23.79
N PRO A 309 7.53 22.43 24.36
CA PRO A 309 8.38 21.98 25.46
C PRO A 309 7.45 21.62 26.63
N SER A 310 7.24 20.32 26.82
CA SER A 310 6.39 19.82 27.88
C SER A 310 7.06 20.16 29.20
N SER A 311 6.54 21.21 29.83
CA SER A 311 6.83 21.52 31.23
C SER A 311 6.64 20.24 32.04
N VAL A 312 7.73 19.76 32.59
CA VAL A 312 7.78 18.69 33.58
C VAL A 312 6.80 19.05 34.70
N ARG A 313 5.60 18.47 34.69
CA ARG A 313 4.76 18.37 35.89
C ARG A 313 5.08 17.03 36.54
N THR A 314 6.14 17.04 37.34
CA THR A 314 6.34 16.05 38.38
C THR A 314 5.16 16.17 39.34
N SER A 315 4.16 15.29 39.23
CA SER A 315 3.20 15.11 40.32
C SER A 315 3.93 14.37 41.43
N GLN A 316 4.42 15.13 42.41
CA GLN A 316 4.80 14.57 43.71
C GLN A 316 3.57 13.91 44.33
N VAL A 317 3.65 12.60 44.53
CA VAL A 317 2.69 11.86 45.37
C VAL A 317 3.03 12.19 46.82
N HIS A 318 2.23 13.03 47.46
CA HIS A 318 2.25 13.19 48.91
C HIS A 318 1.68 11.91 49.56
N TYR A 319 2.54 11.15 50.23
CA TYR A 319 2.10 10.15 51.20
C TYR A 319 1.59 10.87 52.44
N VAL A 320 0.29 10.75 52.72
CA VAL A 320 -0.31 11.09 54.01
C VAL A 320 -0.11 9.89 54.93
N THR A 321 0.74 10.03 55.95
CA THR A 321 0.86 9.06 57.04
C THR A 321 -0.25 9.33 58.05
N SER A 322 -1.23 8.43 58.15
CA SER A 322 -2.17 8.42 59.27
C SER A 322 -1.56 7.65 60.45
N SER A 323 -1.17 8.36 61.50
CA SER A 323 -0.87 7.77 62.81
C SER A 323 -2.17 7.29 63.46
N VAL A 324 -2.27 5.98 63.72
CA VAL A 324 -3.29 5.41 64.60
C VAL A 324 -2.64 5.20 65.97
N GLU A 325 -2.94 6.08 66.92
CA GLU A 325 -2.81 5.80 68.34
C GLU A 325 -3.97 4.88 68.75
N SER A 326 -3.67 3.71 69.30
CA SER A 326 -4.62 2.94 70.10
C SER A 326 -4.06 2.75 71.50
N ALA A 327 -4.64 3.47 72.45
CA ALA A 327 -4.53 3.19 73.86
C ALA A 327 -5.31 1.91 74.20
N ARG A 328 -4.65 0.96 74.86
CA ARG A 328 -5.10 0.25 76.08
C ARG A 328 -4.05 -0.72 76.57
#